data_AF-A0A920VLY7-F1
#
_entry.id   AF-A0A920VLY7-F1
#
_cell.length_a   1.000
_cell.length_b   1.000
_cell.length_c   1.000
_cell.angle_alpha   90.00
_cell.angle_beta   90.00
_cell.angle_gamma   90.00
#
_symmetry.space_group_name_H-M   'P 1'
#
loop_
_entity.id
_entity.type
_entity.pdbx_description
1 polymer ?
#
loop_
_entity_poly.entity_id
_entity_poly.type
_entity_poly.pdbx_seq_one_letter_code
_entity_poly.pdbx_strand_id
1 'polypeptide(L)'
;MGCAAVDVGLIRAKVVRLSVCGELGYEINCPSAEHITLRETLLEAGRSCGIRELGFYALNSLRLEKSFGVWSAEFTQDRTPGMTGMDRWIDFEKPEFIGRAAALEEMRKGTRLNVS
;
A
#
# COMPACT_ATOMS: atom_id res chain seq x y z
N MET A 1 12.80 4.38 0.18
CA MET A 1 11.44 4.79 -0.24
C MET A 1 11.40 6.31 -0.16
N GLY A 2 11.06 7.01 -1.24
CA GLY A 2 11.15 8.47 -1.32
C GLY A 2 9.77 9.11 -1.52
N CYS A 3 9.57 10.27 -0.90
CA CYS A 3 8.40 11.13 -1.10
C CYS A 3 8.90 12.55 -1.35
N ALA A 4 8.38 13.20 -2.38
CA ALA A 4 8.76 14.57 -2.74
C ALA A 4 7.58 15.36 -3.27
N ALA A 5 7.62 16.68 -3.06
CA ALA A 5 6.72 17.61 -3.74
C ALA A 5 7.36 18.02 -5.07
N VAL A 6 6.71 17.68 -6.18
CA VAL A 6 7.19 17.89 -7.55
C VAL A 6 6.08 18.44 -8.42
N ASP A 7 6.47 19.08 -9.52
CA ASP A 7 5.52 19.60 -10.50
C ASP A 7 5.33 18.55 -11.60
N VAL A 8 4.08 18.12 -11.80
CA VAL A 8 3.68 17.21 -12.88
C VAL A 8 2.91 18.02 -13.90
N GLY A 9 3.60 18.48 -14.94
CA GLY A 9 3.09 19.55 -15.79
C GLY A 9 2.97 20.85 -14.99
N LEU A 10 1.76 21.40 -14.89
CA LEU A 10 1.48 22.63 -14.11
C LEU A 10 0.91 22.33 -12.71
N ILE A 11 0.86 21.05 -12.31
CA ILE A 11 0.22 20.59 -11.08
C ILE A 11 1.27 20.33 -10.01
N ARG A 12 1.13 20.98 -8.85
CA ARG A 12 1.97 20.74 -7.68
C ARG A 12 1.49 19.50 -6.93
N ALA A 13 2.19 18.38 -7.08
CA ALA A 13 1.79 17.10 -6.52
C ALA A 13 2.78 16.57 -5.47
N LYS A 14 2.28 15.75 -4.53
CA LYS A 14 3.11 14.89 -3.70
C LYS A 14 3.24 13.54 -4.38
N VAL A 15 4.47 13.16 -4.72
CA VAL A 15 4.76 11.91 -5.40
C VAL A 15 5.56 11.01 -4.48
N VAL A 16 5.07 9.79 -4.28
CA VAL A 16 5.72 8.77 -3.47
C VAL A 16 6.06 7.55 -4.31
N ARG A 17 7.24 7.00 -4.07
CA ARG A 17 7.68 5.75 -4.68
C ARG A 17 7.02 4.56 -3.97
N LEU A 18 5.78 4.27 -4.34
CA LEU A 18 4.94 3.21 -3.79
C LEU A 18 4.01 2.66 -4.88
N SER A 19 3.66 1.37 -4.79
CA SER A 19 2.68 0.75 -5.69
C SER A 19 2.03 -0.46 -5.04
N VAL A 20 0.70 -0.48 -5.01
CA VAL A 20 -0.11 -1.62 -4.56
C VAL A 20 -0.06 -2.79 -5.56
N CYS A 21 0.29 -2.56 -6.83
CA CYS A 21 0.54 -3.64 -7.79
C CYS A 21 1.83 -4.41 -7.50
N GLY A 22 2.72 -3.86 -6.65
CA GLY A 22 4.07 -4.40 -6.38
C GLY A 22 5.05 -4.31 -7.55
N GLU A 23 4.74 -3.50 -8.55
CA GLU A 23 5.61 -3.19 -9.68
C GLU A 23 6.25 -1.79 -9.54
N LEU A 24 7.11 -1.41 -10.49
CA LEU A 24 7.65 -0.06 -10.55
C LEU A 24 6.51 0.96 -10.79
N GLY A 25 6.10 1.66 -9.73
CA GLY A 25 5.05 2.67 -9.79
C GLY A 25 5.27 3.85 -8.85
N TYR A 26 4.39 4.82 -8.98
CA TYR A 26 4.34 6.01 -8.12
C TYR A 26 2.88 6.29 -7.77
N GLU A 27 2.64 6.74 -6.55
CA GLU A 27 1.36 7.33 -6.18
C GLU A 27 1.49 8.86 -6.22
N ILE A 28 0.55 9.50 -6.91
CA ILE A 28 0.55 10.94 -7.15
C ILE A 28 -0.69 11.53 -6.49
N ASN A 29 -0.48 12.37 -5.48
CA ASN A 29 -1.54 13.04 -4.74
C ASN A 29 -1.55 14.53 -5.09
N CYS A 30 -2.69 15.04 -5.55
CA CYS A 30 -2.94 16.44 -5.90
C CYS A 30 -4.29 16.90 -5.32
N PRO A 31 -4.60 18.21 -5.33
CA PRO A 31 -5.95 18.72 -5.06
C PRO A 31 -7.00 18.05 -5.96
N SER A 32 -8.22 17.88 -5.43
CA SER A 32 -9.28 17.16 -6.14
C SER A 32 -9.67 17.80 -7.48
N ALA A 33 -9.63 19.14 -7.53
CA ALA A 33 -9.91 19.92 -8.73
C ALA A 33 -8.91 19.66 -9.88
N GLU A 34 -7.72 19.14 -9.58
CA GLU A 34 -6.64 18.94 -10.56
C GLU A 34 -6.60 17.50 -11.10
N HIS A 35 -7.40 16.56 -10.57
CA HIS A 35 -7.32 15.15 -10.96
C HIS A 35 -7.55 14.89 -12.45
N ILE A 36 -8.51 15.58 -13.07
CA ILE A 36 -8.80 15.42 -14.50
C ILE A 36 -7.59 15.85 -15.33
N THR A 37 -7.07 17.04 -15.05
CA THR A 37 -5.87 17.58 -15.73
C THR A 37 -4.64 16.71 -15.50
N LEU A 38 -4.45 16.19 -14.28
CA LEU A 38 -3.36 15.25 -13.98
C LEU A 38 -3.48 13.99 -14.83
N ARG A 39 -4.66 13.37 -14.86
CA ARG A 39 -4.95 12.16 -15.63
C ARG A 39 -4.66 12.38 -17.11
N GLU A 40 -5.18 13.45 -17.69
CA GLU A 40 -4.96 13.79 -19.10
C GLU A 40 -3.48 14.01 -19.41
N THR A 41 -2.77 14.73 -18.54
CA THR A 41 -1.32 14.99 -18.67
C THR A 41 -0.51 13.68 -18.68
N LEU A 42 -0.84 12.74 -17.78
CA LEU A 42 -0.16 11.45 -17.70
C LEU A 42 -0.49 10.56 -18.91
N LEU A 43 -1.75 10.52 -19.34
CA LEU A 43 -2.16 9.74 -20.50
C LEU A 43 -1.52 10.28 -21.78
N GLU A 44 -1.45 11.60 -21.94
CA GLU A 44 -0.72 12.29 -23.00
C GLU A 44 0.76 11.88 -23.05
N ALA A 45 1.47 12.08 -21.93
CA ALA A 45 2.90 11.81 -21.85
C ALA A 45 3.23 10.31 -22.06
N GLY A 46 2.34 9.42 -21.61
CA GLY A 46 2.51 7.98 -21.70
C GLY A 46 2.06 7.35 -23.02
N ARG A 47 1.53 8.11 -23.99
CA ARG A 47 0.97 7.54 -25.23
C ARG A 47 1.96 6.70 -26.02
N SER A 48 3.20 7.17 -26.16
CA SER A 48 4.26 6.43 -26.86
C SER A 48 4.66 5.12 -26.16
N CYS A 49 4.39 5.02 -24.86
CA CYS A 49 4.64 3.83 -24.05
C CYS A 49 3.42 2.90 -23.95
N GLY A 50 2.33 3.20 -24.66
CA GLY A 50 1.10 2.41 -24.64
C GLY A 50 0.38 2.45 -23.29
N ILE A 51 0.44 3.57 -22.58
CA ILE A 51 -0.22 3.73 -21.27
C ILE A 51 -1.72 3.37 -21.34
N ARG A 52 -2.19 2.66 -20.32
CA ARG A 52 -3.59 2.27 -20.18
C ARG A 52 -4.04 2.46 -18.75
N GLU A 53 -5.31 2.81 -18.60
CA GLU A 53 -5.97 2.79 -17.31
C GLU A 53 -6.30 1.36 -16.90
N LEU A 54 -6.23 1.11 -15.60
CA LEU A 54 -6.55 -0.18 -15.02
C LEU A 54 -7.65 0.00 -13.96
N GLY A 55 -8.57 -0.96 -13.92
CA GLY A 55 -9.66 -0.98 -12.95
C GLY A 55 -9.28 -1.67 -11.65
N PHE A 56 -10.17 -1.55 -10.67
CA PHE A 56 -9.98 -2.13 -9.33
C PHE A 56 -9.79 -3.65 -9.34
N TYR A 57 -10.47 -4.40 -10.23
CA TYR A 57 -10.31 -5.86 -10.31
C TYR A 57 -8.91 -6.29 -10.75
N ALA A 58 -8.33 -5.59 -11.72
CA ALA A 58 -6.95 -5.86 -12.15
C ALA A 58 -5.97 -5.57 -11.01
N LEU A 59 -6.16 -4.43 -10.31
CA LEU A 59 -5.37 -4.08 -9.13
C LEU A 59 -5.49 -5.14 -8.02
N ASN A 60 -6.70 -5.64 -7.76
CA ASN A 60 -6.94 -6.66 -6.75
C ASN A 60 -6.31 -8.02 -7.12
N SER A 61 -6.22 -8.37 -8.41
CA SER A 61 -5.46 -9.55 -8.85
C SER A 61 -3.97 -9.37 -8.58
N LEU A 62 -3.40 -8.25 -9.02
CA LEU A 62 -1.96 -7.98 -8.90
C LEU A 62 -1.47 -7.93 -7.44
N ARG A 63 -2.25 -7.29 -6.55
CA ARG A 63 -1.86 -7.19 -5.13
C ARG A 63 -1.82 -8.55 -4.43
N LEU A 64 -2.68 -9.48 -4.85
CA LEU A 64 -2.71 -10.84 -4.29
C LEU A 64 -1.47 -11.65 -4.69
N GLU A 65 -0.98 -11.49 -5.93
CA GLU A 65 0.26 -12.13 -6.40
C GLU A 65 1.49 -11.71 -5.59
N LYS A 66 1.45 -10.53 -4.96
CA LYS A 66 2.50 -9.98 -4.09
C LYS A 66 2.25 -10.22 -2.61
N SER A 67 1.17 -10.93 -2.27
CA SER A 67 0.73 -11.19 -0.90
C SER A 67 0.47 -9.91 -0.09
N PHE A 68 0.00 -8.84 -0.73
CA PHE A 68 -0.41 -7.62 -0.04
C PHE A 68 -1.83 -7.79 0.47
N GLY A 69 -2.00 -7.94 1.79
CA GLY A 69 -3.32 -7.97 2.42
C GLY A 69 -4.00 -6.60 2.44
N VAL A 70 -5.34 -6.61 2.52
CA VAL A 70 -6.14 -5.40 2.74
C VAL A 70 -6.98 -5.53 4.00
N TRP A 71 -7.28 -4.38 4.62
CA TRP A 71 -8.24 -4.31 5.71
C TRP A 71 -9.63 -4.76 5.21
N SER A 72 -10.38 -5.46 6.05
CA SER A 72 -11.69 -6.09 5.78
C SER A 72 -11.65 -7.41 5.00
N ALA A 73 -10.47 -7.94 4.61
CA ALA A 73 -10.34 -9.26 3.97
C ALA A 73 -9.27 -10.12 4.65
N GLU A 74 -7.99 -9.77 4.49
CA GLU A 74 -6.89 -10.48 5.15
C GLU A 74 -6.69 -9.99 6.58
N PHE A 75 -7.02 -8.72 6.85
CA PHE A 75 -6.93 -8.11 8.17
C PHE A 75 -8.31 -7.69 8.69
N THR A 76 -8.63 -8.11 9.90
CA THR A 76 -9.90 -7.87 10.59
C THR A 76 -9.63 -7.82 12.10
N GLN A 77 -10.59 -7.33 12.90
CA GLN A 77 -10.39 -7.13 14.33
C GLN A 77 -10.18 -8.43 15.14
N ASP A 78 -10.55 -9.58 14.58
CA ASP A 78 -10.38 -10.92 15.16
C ASP A 78 -9.03 -11.56 14.81
N ARG A 79 -8.20 -10.91 13.98
CA ARG A 79 -6.89 -11.40 13.55
C ARG A 79 -5.79 -10.56 14.14
N THR A 80 -4.81 -11.24 14.70
CA THR A 80 -3.60 -10.59 15.21
C THR A 80 -2.52 -10.45 14.13
N PRO A 81 -1.49 -9.62 14.37
CA PRO A 81 -0.35 -9.52 13.46
C PRO A 81 0.43 -10.83 13.31
N GLY A 82 0.57 -11.63 14.39
CA GLY A 82 1.24 -12.94 14.33
C GLY A 82 0.47 -13.95 13.47
N MET A 83 -0.86 -13.95 13.57
CA MET A 83 -1.75 -14.75 12.73
C MET A 83 -1.64 -14.41 11.23
N THR A 84 -1.29 -13.17 10.88
CA THR A 84 -1.30 -12.67 9.50
C THR A 84 0.10 -12.46 8.91
N GLY A 85 1.16 -12.79 9.64
CA GLY A 85 2.56 -12.56 9.22
C GLY A 85 2.95 -11.08 9.15
N MET A 86 2.19 -10.22 9.83
CA MET A 86 2.44 -8.78 9.96
C MET A 86 3.32 -8.44 11.17
N ASP A 87 3.59 -9.41 12.04
CA ASP A 87 4.51 -9.33 13.18
C ASP A 87 5.91 -8.84 12.77
N ARG A 88 6.38 -9.20 11.57
CA ARG A 88 7.66 -8.70 11.00
C ARG A 88 7.75 -7.18 10.83
N TRP A 89 6.61 -6.48 10.80
CA TRP A 89 6.53 -5.03 10.64
C TRP A 89 6.35 -4.30 11.97
N ILE A 90 6.32 -5.03 13.09
CA ILE A 90 6.17 -4.46 14.44
C ILE A 90 7.56 -4.26 15.05
N ASP A 91 7.82 -3.04 15.50
CA ASP A 91 8.93 -2.74 16.39
C ASP A 91 8.55 -3.09 17.83
N PHE A 92 9.00 -4.25 18.31
CA PHE A 92 8.78 -4.71 19.68
C PHE A 92 9.69 -4.02 20.72
N GLU A 93 10.76 -3.36 20.27
CA GLU A 93 11.66 -2.58 21.13
C GLU A 93 11.05 -1.23 21.49
N LYS A 94 10.11 -0.72 20.66
CA LYS A 94 9.31 0.46 20.98
C LYS A 94 8.71 0.32 22.39
N PRO A 95 8.99 1.27 23.32
CA PRO A 95 8.60 1.13 24.73
C PRO A 95 7.10 0.96 24.94
N GLU A 96 6.28 1.68 24.18
CA GLU A 96 4.83 1.70 24.34
C GLU A 96 4.11 1.86 23.00
N PHE A 97 3.08 1.04 22.79
CA PHE A 97 2.07 1.19 21.75
C PHE A 97 0.81 0.43 22.14
N ILE A 98 -0.33 0.82 21.57
CA ILE A 98 -1.62 0.18 21.82
C ILE A 98 -1.54 -1.29 21.39
N GLY A 99 -1.81 -2.22 22.31
CA GLY A 99 -1.75 -3.67 22.06
C GLY A 99 -0.39 -4.34 22.29
N ARG A 100 0.63 -3.61 22.77
CA ARG A 100 2.00 -4.15 22.97
C ARG A 100 2.06 -5.40 23.85
N ALA A 101 1.40 -5.38 25.02
CA ALA A 101 1.43 -6.50 25.96
C ALA A 101 0.86 -7.79 25.32
N ALA A 102 -0.28 -7.67 24.63
CA ALA A 102 -0.94 -8.78 23.93
C ALA A 102 -0.07 -9.30 22.77
N ALA A 103 0.52 -8.41 21.97
CA ALA A 103 1.39 -8.80 20.87
C ALA A 103 2.66 -9.54 21.34
N LEU A 104 3.27 -9.12 22.46
CA LEU A 104 4.42 -9.81 23.05
C LEU A 104 4.05 -11.19 23.61
N GLU A 105 2.89 -11.31 24.23
CA GLU A 105 2.40 -12.58 24.74
C GLU A 105 2.16 -13.58 23.60
N GLU A 106 1.52 -13.13 22.52
CA GLU A 106 1.29 -13.95 21.33
C GLU A 106 2.59 -14.39 20.65
N MET A 107 3.54 -13.46 20.47
CA MET A 107 4.85 -13.75 19.90
C MET A 107 5.57 -14.87 20.69
N ARG A 108 5.48 -14.86 22.02
CA ARG A 108 6.04 -15.92 22.88
C ARG A 108 5.32 -17.27 22.72
N LYS A 109 4.01 -17.26 22.46
CA LYS A 109 3.21 -18.48 22.24
C LYS A 109 3.43 -19.10 20.87
N GLY A 110 3.92 -18.33 19.89
CA GLY A 110 4.20 -18.83 18.54
C GLY A 110 2.94 -19.15 17.74
N THR A 111 1.82 -18.48 18.01
CA THR A 111 0.55 -18.70 17.32
C THR A 111 0.65 -18.25 15.86
N ARG A 112 0.73 -19.21 14.93
CA ARG A 112 0.60 -18.96 13.49
C ARG A 112 -0.72 -19.53 13.00
N LEU A 113 -1.51 -18.74 12.28
CA LEU A 113 -2.52 -19.33 11.42
C LEU A 113 -1.80 -19.89 10.19
N ASN A 114 -1.95 -21.19 9.94
CA ASN A 114 -1.63 -21.77 8.64
C ASN A 114 -2.70 -21.31 7.67
N VAL A 115 -2.49 -20.15 7.03
CA VAL A 115 -3.31 -19.75 5.89
C VAL A 115 -2.74 -20.49 4.68
N SER A 116 -3.43 -21.58 4.32
CA SER A 116 -3.18 -22.38 3.11
C SER A 116 -3.28 -21.54 1.84
#